data_AF-A0A6G0QF51-F1
#
_entry.id   AF-A0A6G0QF51-F1
#
_cell.length_a   1.000
_cell.length_b   1.000
_cell.length_c   1.000
_cell.angle_alpha   90.00
_cell.angle_beta   90.00
_cell.angle_gamma   90.00
#
_symmetry.space_group_name_H-M   'P 1'
#
loop_
_entity.id
_entity.type
_entity.pdbx_description
1 polymer ?
#
loop_
_entity_poly.entity_id
_entity_poly.type
_entity_poly.pdbx_seq_one_letter_code
_entity_poly.pdbx_strand_id
1 'polypeptide(L)'
;MAVVAPTCIEAKPQDESPSQVCPQIGSASRWLCFLWTRLPGQYTASKLDAFEQFRFQSSHWKVLAILLLTPGPCLLANLLLESIPLADPATDFRHSVTFQLRHFFASVIQTTFPALVKKNCVPDVAIGSWKLVAAFAVSQGAIAISTNAVISLSTGVYPVPFAHFTPSIPMGVIGTLLCYRRQAWGPESSDFRAKNTKVDHRLAMEMLPIFVYPVFTALFMSLPSREQLWLSLLLPVIKLALKRWLWLVSRSDGDLVGGITCCVGHLYHILFTDVILQNAKSVQTLSVVVLFNVGQMLLNCRYIMKDASALEIAKQQLQGEYLKNLTDNAAYNAMRFANESDVADKLHAQQPSALLSTYPGYHRKAFVHRHSKRVRG
;
A
#
# COMPACT_ATOMS: atom_id res chain seq x y z
N MET A 1 -20.49 -35.76 -37.91
CA MET A 1 -20.08 -36.63 -36.79
C MET A 1 -19.95 -35.77 -35.56
N ALA A 2 -20.87 -35.96 -34.61
CA ALA A 2 -20.87 -35.27 -33.33
C ALA A 2 -19.63 -35.74 -32.54
N VAL A 3 -18.72 -34.81 -32.25
CA VAL A 3 -17.57 -35.09 -31.38
C VAL A 3 -18.02 -34.71 -29.97
N VAL A 4 -18.27 -35.75 -29.19
CA VAL A 4 -18.59 -35.72 -27.77
C VAL A 4 -17.44 -35.04 -27.04
N ALA A 5 -17.73 -33.91 -26.40
CA ALA A 5 -16.80 -33.23 -25.51
C ALA A 5 -16.39 -34.20 -24.38
N PRO A 6 -15.09 -34.33 -24.06
CA PRO A 6 -14.72 -34.98 -22.83
C PRO A 6 -15.35 -34.16 -21.70
N THR A 7 -16.23 -34.80 -20.93
CA THR A 7 -16.80 -34.26 -19.70
C THR A 7 -15.65 -33.74 -18.85
N CYS A 8 -15.48 -32.42 -18.81
CA CYS A 8 -14.73 -31.76 -17.77
C CYS A 8 -15.38 -32.23 -16.48
N ILE A 9 -14.72 -33.15 -15.79
CA ILE A 9 -14.95 -33.38 -14.37
C ILE A 9 -14.88 -31.99 -13.78
N GLU A 10 -16.02 -31.54 -13.28
CA GLU A 10 -16.23 -30.25 -12.66
C GLU A 10 -15.25 -30.17 -11.49
N ALA A 11 -14.05 -29.69 -11.78
CA ALA A 11 -13.09 -29.28 -10.78
C ALA A 11 -13.71 -28.04 -10.16
N LYS A 12 -14.62 -28.29 -9.21
CA LYS A 12 -15.13 -27.31 -8.27
C LYS A 12 -13.94 -26.45 -7.90
N PRO A 13 -14.00 -25.12 -8.08
CA PRO A 13 -12.91 -24.27 -7.65
C PRO A 13 -12.64 -24.68 -6.20
N GLN A 14 -11.41 -25.10 -5.91
CA GLN A 14 -10.92 -25.08 -4.55
C GLN A 14 -10.88 -23.61 -4.17
N ASP A 15 -12.05 -23.04 -3.89
CA ASP A 15 -12.22 -22.20 -2.74
C ASP A 15 -11.66 -23.04 -1.59
N GLU A 16 -10.37 -22.86 -1.31
CA GLU A 16 -9.89 -22.96 0.07
C GLU A 16 -10.61 -21.87 0.86
N SER A 17 -11.91 -22.09 1.07
CA SER A 17 -12.60 -21.61 2.24
C SER A 17 -11.73 -22.03 3.43
N PRO A 18 -11.34 -21.09 4.31
CA PRO A 18 -10.52 -21.39 5.49
C PRO A 18 -11.27 -22.24 6.55
N SER A 19 -12.23 -23.08 6.13
CA SER A 19 -13.11 -23.85 6.99
C SER A 19 -12.82 -25.36 7.01
N GLN A 20 -11.80 -25.87 6.32
CA GLN A 20 -11.47 -27.32 6.34
C GLN A 20 -10.19 -27.70 7.08
N VAL A 21 -9.48 -26.75 7.70
CA VAL A 21 -8.43 -27.05 8.67
C VAL A 21 -8.91 -26.57 10.03
N CYS A 22 -9.25 -27.53 10.90
CA CYS A 22 -9.73 -27.40 12.29
C CYS A 22 -11.24 -27.19 12.52
N PRO A 23 -12.02 -28.28 12.72
CA PRO A 23 -13.44 -28.18 13.08
C PRO A 23 -13.68 -27.83 14.56
N GLN A 24 -12.66 -27.79 15.41
CA GLN A 24 -12.82 -27.50 16.85
C GLN A 24 -11.76 -26.53 17.35
N ILE A 25 -11.94 -25.27 17.00
CA ILE A 25 -11.09 -24.21 17.51
C ILE A 25 -11.98 -23.04 17.95
N GLY A 26 -11.78 -22.60 19.20
CA GLY A 26 -12.51 -21.50 19.82
C GLY A 26 -12.36 -20.18 19.05
N SER A 27 -13.25 -19.22 19.31
CA SER A 27 -13.31 -17.92 18.60
C SER A 27 -11.93 -17.27 18.43
N ALA A 28 -11.10 -17.25 19.48
CA ALA A 28 -9.76 -16.68 19.44
C ALA A 28 -8.82 -17.33 18.42
N SER A 29 -8.84 -18.65 18.28
CA SER A 29 -7.94 -19.32 17.34
C SER A 29 -8.49 -19.41 15.92
N ARG A 30 -9.81 -19.24 15.71
CA ARG A 30 -10.33 -18.89 14.38
C ARG A 30 -9.87 -17.51 13.94
N TRP A 31 -9.86 -16.54 14.86
CA TRP A 31 -9.31 -15.21 14.62
C TRP A 31 -7.80 -15.26 14.30
N LEU A 32 -7.02 -16.06 15.03
CA LEU A 32 -5.61 -16.26 14.73
C LEU A 32 -5.40 -16.95 13.37
N CYS A 33 -6.14 -18.01 13.05
CA CYS A 33 -6.09 -18.64 11.73
C CYS A 33 -6.47 -17.65 10.63
N PHE A 34 -7.52 -16.85 10.83
CA PHE A 34 -7.95 -15.82 9.88
C PHE A 34 -6.87 -14.76 9.64
N LEU A 35 -6.16 -14.33 10.69
CA LEU A 35 -5.02 -13.40 10.58
C LEU A 35 -3.81 -14.00 9.85
N TRP A 36 -3.59 -15.31 9.99
CA TRP A 36 -2.48 -16.03 9.38
C TRP A 36 -2.74 -16.53 7.95
N THR A 37 -4.00 -16.57 7.50
CA THR A 37 -4.35 -17.01 6.14
C THR A 37 -3.75 -16.09 5.07
N ARG A 38 -3.31 -16.69 3.96
CA ARG A 38 -2.82 -15.97 2.78
C ARG A 38 -3.90 -14.99 2.31
N LEU A 39 -3.52 -13.73 2.15
CA LEU A 39 -4.41 -12.68 1.67
C LEU A 39 -4.63 -12.89 0.16
N PRO A 40 -5.87 -13.10 -0.30
CA PRO A 40 -6.12 -13.27 -1.72
C PRO A 40 -5.87 -11.94 -2.44
N GLY A 41 -5.05 -11.97 -3.47
CA GLY A 41 -4.86 -10.86 -4.40
C GLY A 41 -5.12 -11.36 -5.81
N GLN A 42 -5.80 -10.55 -6.62
CA GLN A 42 -6.08 -10.87 -8.01
C GLN A 42 -5.43 -9.81 -8.89
N TYR A 43 -4.84 -10.23 -10.00
CA TYR A 43 -4.30 -9.31 -11.00
C TYR A 43 -5.16 -9.42 -12.25
N THR A 44 -5.58 -8.28 -12.78
CA THR A 44 -6.36 -8.20 -14.00
C THR A 44 -5.47 -8.55 -15.20
N ALA A 45 -6.04 -9.20 -16.23
CA ALA A 45 -5.33 -9.56 -17.45
C ALA A 45 -4.68 -8.34 -18.14
N SER A 46 -5.31 -7.17 -18.07
CA SER A 46 -4.77 -5.90 -18.59
C SER A 46 -3.48 -5.45 -17.89
N LYS A 47 -3.35 -5.69 -16.58
CA LYS A 47 -2.12 -5.40 -15.84
C LYS A 47 -0.99 -6.30 -16.28
N LEU A 48 -1.30 -7.56 -16.56
CA LEU A 48 -0.33 -8.55 -17.04
C LEU A 48 0.13 -8.24 -18.47
N ASP A 49 -0.79 -7.89 -19.37
CA ASP A 49 -0.49 -7.41 -20.73
C ASP A 49 0.44 -6.17 -20.70
N ALA A 50 0.10 -5.19 -19.87
CA ALA A 50 0.90 -3.98 -19.72
C ALA A 50 2.31 -4.28 -19.16
N PHE A 51 2.41 -5.21 -18.21
CA PHE A 51 3.69 -5.65 -17.67
C PHE A 51 4.54 -6.37 -18.72
N GLU A 52 3.92 -7.24 -19.52
CA GLU A 52 4.60 -7.94 -20.61
C GLU A 52 5.11 -6.98 -21.67
N GLN A 53 4.28 -6.04 -22.12
CA GLN A 53 4.70 -4.97 -23.03
C GLN A 53 5.84 -4.14 -22.45
N PHE A 54 5.76 -3.79 -21.16
CA PHE A 54 6.83 -3.07 -20.47
C PHE A 54 8.14 -3.85 -20.46
N ARG A 55 8.10 -5.16 -20.22
CA ARG A 55 9.27 -6.05 -20.24
C ARG A 55 9.93 -6.10 -21.62
N PHE A 56 9.15 -6.21 -22.69
CA PHE A 56 9.69 -6.29 -24.05
C PHE A 56 10.22 -4.95 -24.58
N GLN A 57 9.59 -3.84 -24.20
CA GLN A 57 9.93 -2.52 -24.74
C GLN A 57 10.96 -1.75 -23.91
N SER A 58 11.21 -2.15 -22.66
CA SER A 58 12.06 -1.39 -21.76
C SER A 58 13.47 -1.99 -21.67
N SER A 59 14.47 -1.14 -21.89
CA SER A 59 15.87 -1.51 -21.65
C SER A 59 16.17 -1.64 -20.15
N HIS A 60 17.20 -2.43 -19.80
CA HIS A 60 17.66 -2.56 -18.42
C HIS A 60 18.02 -1.21 -17.78
N TRP A 61 18.59 -0.28 -18.56
CA TRP A 61 18.88 1.09 -18.12
C TRP A 61 17.64 1.89 -17.76
N LYS A 62 16.54 1.73 -18.51
CA LYS A 62 15.26 2.36 -18.18
C LYS A 62 14.71 1.82 -16.85
N VAL A 63 14.82 0.52 -16.62
CA VAL A 63 14.41 -0.10 -15.35
C VAL A 63 15.26 0.40 -14.19
N LEU A 64 16.58 0.43 -14.34
CA LEU A 64 17.50 0.96 -13.33
C LEU A 64 17.21 2.42 -13.02
N ALA A 65 16.99 3.24 -14.05
CA ALA A 65 16.61 4.64 -13.91
C ALA A 65 15.32 4.78 -13.09
N ILE A 66 14.27 3.99 -13.39
CA ILE A 66 13.02 4.00 -12.61
C ILE A 66 13.30 3.65 -11.14
N LEU A 67 14.10 2.62 -10.87
CA LEU A 67 14.41 2.18 -9.50
C LEU A 67 15.16 3.24 -8.68
N LEU A 68 16.04 4.04 -9.32
CA LEU A 68 16.82 5.09 -8.65
C LEU A 68 16.07 6.43 -8.57
N LEU A 69 15.40 6.82 -9.65
CA LEU A 69 14.68 8.10 -9.74
C LEU A 69 13.34 8.09 -9.00
N THR A 70 12.75 6.93 -8.72
CA THR A 70 11.50 6.85 -7.94
C THR A 70 11.71 7.27 -6.47
N PRO A 71 12.68 6.72 -5.73
CA PRO A 71 12.97 7.15 -4.35
C PRO A 71 13.81 8.44 -4.28
N GLY A 72 14.58 8.76 -5.32
CA GLY A 72 15.54 9.87 -5.34
C GLY A 72 14.99 11.23 -4.88
N PRO A 73 13.85 11.71 -5.41
CA PRO A 73 13.24 12.97 -4.98
C PRO A 73 12.84 12.99 -3.51
N CYS A 74 12.33 11.87 -2.98
CA CYS A 74 11.96 11.74 -1.58
C CYS A 74 13.21 11.78 -0.68
N LEU A 75 14.28 11.07 -1.07
CA LEU A 75 15.55 11.10 -0.36
C LEU A 75 16.17 12.49 -0.37
N LEU A 76 16.19 13.16 -1.51
CA LEU A 76 16.71 14.53 -1.63
C LEU A 76 15.91 15.50 -0.76
N ALA A 77 14.58 15.42 -0.78
CA ALA A 77 13.74 16.24 0.08
C ALA A 77 14.04 16.02 1.56
N ASN A 78 14.20 14.77 2.00
CA ASN A 78 14.60 14.47 3.38
C ASN A 78 15.99 15.01 3.72
N LEU A 79 16.98 14.84 2.84
CA LEU A 79 18.34 15.39 3.06
C LEU A 79 18.33 16.91 3.18
N LEU A 80 17.53 17.60 2.35
CA LEU A 80 17.37 19.06 2.44
C LEU A 80 16.71 19.47 3.77
N LEU A 81 15.71 18.73 4.24
CA LEU A 81 15.09 18.98 5.55
C LEU A 81 16.06 18.74 6.71
N GLU A 82 16.85 17.67 6.65
CA GLU A 82 17.87 17.34 7.65
C GLU A 82 19.04 18.34 7.67
N SER A 83 19.29 19.03 6.55
CA SER A 83 20.32 20.08 6.48
C SER A 83 19.97 21.35 7.28
N ILE A 84 18.70 21.52 7.68
CA ILE A 84 18.27 22.65 8.51
C ILE A 84 18.67 22.34 9.98
N PRO A 85 19.56 23.15 10.59
CA PRO A 85 20.08 22.87 11.93
C PRO A 85 18.98 23.00 12.98
N LEU A 86 18.88 22.00 13.87
CA LEU A 86 18.01 22.07 15.03
C LEU A 86 18.61 22.97 16.11
N ALA A 87 17.79 23.87 16.65
CA ALA A 87 18.09 24.59 17.88
C ALA A 87 17.93 23.66 19.09
N ASP A 88 18.58 24.01 20.21
CA ASP A 88 18.50 23.24 21.45
C ASP A 88 17.03 23.11 21.92
N PRO A 89 16.51 21.88 22.12
CA PRO A 89 15.14 21.66 22.58
C PRO A 89 14.85 22.24 23.97
N ALA A 90 15.86 22.61 24.76
CA ALA A 90 15.69 23.29 26.04
C ALA A 90 15.29 24.78 25.90
N THR A 91 15.37 25.35 24.70
CA THR A 91 15.01 26.74 24.44
C THR A 91 13.52 26.92 24.18
N ASP A 92 12.93 28.05 24.59
CA ASP A 92 11.50 28.34 24.37
C ASP A 92 11.10 28.33 22.89
N PHE A 93 9.80 28.18 22.63
CA PHE A 93 9.21 28.21 21.28
C PHE A 93 9.74 29.36 20.39
N ARG A 94 9.94 30.56 20.95
CA ARG A 94 10.44 31.73 20.21
C ARG A 94 11.85 31.54 19.62
N HIS A 95 12.67 30.69 20.22
CA HIS A 95 14.03 30.38 19.76
C HIS A 95 14.07 29.13 18.86
N SER A 96 12.93 28.46 18.68
CA SER A 96 12.79 27.23 17.88
C SER A 96 12.47 27.45 16.39
N VAL A 97 12.75 28.64 15.85
CA VAL A 97 12.36 29.02 14.48
C VAL A 97 12.85 28.02 13.45
N THR A 98 14.07 27.49 13.60
CA THR A 98 14.64 26.50 12.67
C THR A 98 13.87 25.17 12.69
N PHE A 99 13.47 24.71 13.88
CA PHE A 99 12.61 23.53 14.03
C PHE A 99 11.24 23.75 13.40
N GLN A 100 10.61 24.92 13.63
CA GLN A 100 9.32 25.24 13.02
C GLN A 100 9.41 25.33 11.50
N LEU A 101 10.49 25.91 10.96
CA LEU A 101 10.72 26.00 9.52
C LEU A 101 10.86 24.61 8.88
N ARG A 102 11.67 23.73 9.50
CA ARG A 102 11.81 22.33 9.09
C ARG A 102 10.47 21.61 9.12
N HIS A 103 9.70 21.79 10.20
CA HIS A 103 8.37 21.20 10.35
C HIS A 103 7.40 21.68 9.26
N PHE A 104 7.40 22.98 8.95
CA PHE A 104 6.59 23.54 7.87
C PHE A 104 6.89 22.93 6.52
N PHE A 105 8.16 22.85 6.13
CA PHE A 105 8.52 22.25 4.85
C PHE A 105 8.18 20.75 4.81
N ALA A 106 8.40 20.02 5.90
CA ALA A 106 7.99 18.63 6.01
C ALA A 106 6.47 18.47 5.81
N SER A 107 5.65 19.30 6.46
CA SER A 107 4.19 19.30 6.30
C SER A 107 3.73 19.67 4.88
N VAL A 108 4.39 20.64 4.24
CA VAL A 108 4.13 21.02 2.83
C VAL A 108 4.40 19.83 1.91
N ILE A 109 5.55 19.17 2.06
CA ILE A 109 5.94 18.02 1.23
C ILE A 109 4.96 16.87 1.46
N GLN A 110 4.71 16.50 2.71
CA GLN A 110 3.83 15.41 3.11
C GLN A 110 2.40 15.57 2.58
N THR A 111 1.86 16.79 2.53
CA THR A 111 0.49 17.04 2.05
C THR A 111 0.39 17.22 0.54
N THR A 112 1.49 17.57 -0.13
CA THR A 112 1.53 17.71 -1.59
C THR A 112 1.34 16.37 -2.30
N PHE A 113 1.99 15.29 -1.85
CA PHE A 113 1.92 13.98 -2.53
C PHE A 113 0.50 13.39 -2.56
N PRO A 114 -0.24 13.28 -1.44
CA PRO A 114 -1.63 12.83 -1.45
C PRO A 114 -2.53 13.71 -2.33
N ALA A 115 -2.31 15.03 -2.34
CA ALA A 115 -3.08 15.95 -3.18
C ALA A 115 -2.82 15.72 -4.68
N LEU A 116 -1.57 15.42 -5.07
CA LEU A 116 -1.22 15.03 -6.44
C LEU A 116 -1.82 13.67 -6.82
N VAL A 117 -1.77 12.68 -5.93
CA VAL A 117 -2.42 11.38 -6.14
C VAL A 117 -3.92 11.57 -6.35
N LYS A 118 -4.57 12.36 -5.49
CA LYS A 118 -6.00 12.68 -5.61
C LYS A 118 -6.35 13.33 -6.95
N LYS A 119 -5.54 14.32 -7.37
CA LYS A 119 -5.67 14.96 -8.69
C LYS A 119 -5.57 13.95 -9.84
N ASN A 120 -4.63 13.00 -9.77
CA ASN A 120 -4.42 11.99 -10.81
C ASN A 120 -5.52 10.91 -10.84
N CYS A 121 -6.04 10.52 -9.66
CA CYS A 121 -7.08 9.50 -9.56
C CYS A 121 -8.47 10.02 -9.95
N VAL A 122 -8.75 11.30 -9.69
CA VAL A 122 -10.06 11.91 -9.96
C VAL A 122 -9.84 13.23 -10.72
N PRO A 123 -9.59 13.17 -12.04
CA PRO A 123 -9.28 14.34 -12.85
C PRO A 123 -10.43 15.36 -12.92
N ASP A 124 -11.68 14.91 -12.66
CA ASP A 124 -12.87 15.76 -12.57
C ASP A 124 -12.91 16.57 -11.26
N VAL A 125 -12.04 16.28 -10.28
CA VAL A 125 -11.88 17.15 -9.12
C VAL A 125 -11.14 18.36 -9.66
N ALA A 126 -11.75 19.54 -9.55
CA ALA A 126 -11.21 20.83 -9.94
C ALA A 126 -9.97 21.26 -9.10
N ILE A 127 -8.95 20.41 -8.95
CA ILE A 127 -7.58 20.80 -8.63
C ILE A 127 -6.94 21.25 -9.96
N GLY A 128 -7.55 22.26 -10.57
CA GLY A 128 -7.30 22.70 -11.95
C GLY A 128 -5.90 23.27 -12.19
N SER A 129 -5.12 23.52 -11.13
CA SER A 129 -3.78 24.11 -11.24
C SER A 129 -2.82 23.59 -10.17
N TRP A 130 -1.55 23.41 -10.53
CA TRP A 130 -0.45 23.22 -9.57
C TRP A 130 -0.43 24.32 -8.49
N LYS A 131 -0.85 25.55 -8.84
CA LYS A 131 -0.98 26.66 -7.89
C LYS A 131 -1.94 26.34 -6.74
N LEU A 132 -3.02 25.61 -7.00
CA LEU A 132 -4.00 25.22 -5.98
C LEU A 132 -3.47 24.12 -5.07
N VAL A 133 -2.67 23.20 -5.61
CA VAL A 133 -1.97 22.17 -4.83
C VAL A 133 -0.94 22.84 -3.91
N ALA A 134 -0.14 23.75 -4.45
CA ALA A 134 0.85 24.51 -3.69
C ALA A 134 0.18 25.36 -2.59
N ALA A 135 -0.89 26.08 -2.90
CA ALA A 135 -1.64 26.87 -1.92
C ALA A 135 -2.23 26.00 -0.82
N PHE A 136 -2.78 24.83 -1.17
CA PHE A 136 -3.26 23.86 -0.19
C PHE A 136 -2.12 23.38 0.71
N ALA A 137 -1.01 22.93 0.14
CA ALA A 137 0.15 22.42 0.89
C ALA A 137 0.75 23.49 1.82
N VAL A 138 0.91 24.73 1.34
CA VAL A 138 1.37 25.87 2.16
C VAL A 138 0.41 26.16 3.29
N SER A 139 -0.92 26.13 3.04
CA SER A 139 -1.91 26.30 4.11
C SER A 139 -1.79 25.21 5.18
N GLN A 140 -1.51 23.97 4.78
CA GLN A 140 -1.30 22.86 5.70
C GLN A 140 -0.02 23.03 6.54
N GLY A 141 1.08 23.47 5.93
CA GLY A 141 2.30 23.82 6.66
C GLY A 141 2.08 24.95 7.67
N ALA A 142 1.32 25.98 7.30
CA ALA A 142 0.98 27.09 8.20
C ALA A 142 0.16 26.61 9.40
N ILE A 143 -0.86 25.78 9.16
CA ILE A 143 -1.66 25.15 10.23
C ILE A 143 -0.78 24.32 11.17
N ALA A 144 0.22 23.62 10.62
CA ALA A 144 1.13 22.78 11.39
C ALA A 144 1.94 23.61 12.41
N ILE A 145 2.62 24.67 11.97
CA ILE A 145 3.32 25.59 12.88
C ILE A 145 2.33 26.26 13.84
N SER A 146 1.20 26.77 13.34
CA SER A 146 0.23 27.49 14.17
C SER A 146 -0.31 26.63 15.30
N THR A 147 -0.55 25.35 15.06
CA THR A 147 -1.01 24.42 16.10
C THR A 147 0.07 24.23 17.17
N ASN A 148 1.33 24.01 16.77
CA ASN A 148 2.43 23.90 17.72
C ASN A 148 2.63 25.20 18.51
N ALA A 149 2.50 26.36 17.86
CA ALA A 149 2.57 27.67 18.51
C ALA A 149 1.46 27.84 19.55
N VAL A 150 0.21 27.55 19.19
CA VAL A 150 -0.94 27.69 20.09
C VAL A 150 -0.77 26.76 21.30
N ILE A 151 -0.40 25.51 21.11
CA ILE A 151 -0.21 24.55 22.21
C ILE A 151 0.93 25.02 23.12
N SER A 152 2.07 25.37 22.55
CA SER A 152 3.23 25.78 23.35
C SER A 152 2.99 27.07 24.13
N LEU A 153 2.36 28.08 23.52
CA LEU A 153 2.08 29.37 24.16
C LEU A 153 0.94 29.29 25.18
N SER A 154 -0.06 28.41 24.97
CA SER A 154 -1.19 28.26 25.90
C SER A 154 -0.88 27.38 27.10
N THR A 155 -0.06 26.33 26.92
CA THR A 155 0.26 25.38 27.99
C THR A 155 1.59 25.68 28.68
N GLY A 156 2.44 26.52 28.07
CA GLY A 156 3.82 26.75 28.53
C GLY A 156 4.73 25.54 28.33
N VAL A 157 4.26 24.47 27.67
CA VAL A 157 5.04 23.24 27.45
C VAL A 157 5.79 23.35 26.12
N TYR A 158 7.11 23.26 26.19
CA TYR A 158 7.98 23.13 25.03
C TYR A 158 9.11 22.13 25.33
N PRO A 159 9.50 21.25 24.38
CA PRO A 159 8.90 21.04 23.05
C PRO A 159 7.50 20.40 23.12
N VAL A 160 6.66 20.70 22.12
CA VAL A 160 5.30 20.12 22.05
C VAL A 160 5.41 18.58 21.91
N PRO A 161 4.79 17.79 22.80
CA PRO A 161 4.77 16.34 22.67
C PRO A 161 4.20 15.94 21.32
N PHE A 162 4.90 15.04 20.62
CA PHE A 162 4.50 14.58 19.29
C PHE A 162 4.26 15.74 18.30
N ALA A 163 5.09 16.80 18.33
CA ALA A 163 4.95 18.00 17.50
C ALA A 163 4.72 17.76 15.99
N HIS A 164 5.10 16.59 15.47
CA HIS A 164 4.84 16.18 14.09
C HIS A 164 3.44 15.57 13.86
N PHE A 165 2.83 14.98 14.89
CA PHE A 165 1.57 14.25 14.81
C PHE A 165 0.40 15.05 15.39
N THR A 166 0.66 15.85 16.41
CA THR A 166 -0.36 16.70 17.05
C THR A 166 -1.07 17.62 16.04
N PRO A 167 -0.36 18.26 15.09
CA PRO A 167 -1.03 19.08 14.08
C PRO A 167 -1.79 18.29 13.02
N SER A 168 -1.57 16.97 12.88
CA SER A 168 -2.20 16.17 11.84
C SER A 168 -3.73 16.11 11.95
N ILE A 169 -4.29 16.18 13.18
CA ILE A 169 -5.75 16.21 13.38
C ILE A 169 -6.34 17.56 12.89
N PRO A 170 -5.89 18.74 13.37
CA PRO A 170 -6.31 20.03 12.81
C PRO A 170 -6.11 20.14 11.30
N MET A 171 -4.95 19.67 10.80
CA MET A 171 -4.65 19.63 9.37
C MET A 171 -5.69 18.80 8.59
N GLY A 172 -6.03 17.61 9.09
CA GLY A 172 -7.05 16.74 8.49
C GLY A 172 -8.45 17.37 8.49
N VAL A 173 -8.86 17.99 9.60
CA VAL A 173 -10.17 18.66 9.71
C VAL A 173 -10.27 19.85 8.75
N ILE A 174 -9.29 20.75 8.79
CA ILE A 174 -9.28 21.94 7.92
C ILE A 174 -9.10 21.53 6.47
N GLY A 175 -8.24 20.55 6.19
CA GLY A 175 -8.04 20.00 4.85
C GLY A 175 -9.32 19.41 4.28
N THR A 176 -10.08 18.68 5.09
CA THR A 176 -11.39 18.14 4.72
C THR A 176 -12.41 19.25 4.50
N LEU A 177 -12.45 20.29 5.33
CA LEU A 177 -13.33 21.45 5.14
C LEU A 177 -13.02 22.19 3.84
N LEU A 178 -11.75 22.42 3.54
CA LEU A 178 -11.30 23.03 2.28
C LEU A 178 -11.66 22.15 1.06
N CYS A 179 -11.53 20.83 1.20
CA CYS A 179 -11.92 19.89 0.16
C CYS A 179 -13.44 19.80 -0.03
N TYR A 180 -14.22 19.73 1.05
CA TYR A 180 -15.68 19.66 1.03
C TYR A 180 -16.28 20.92 0.43
N ARG A 181 -15.77 22.10 0.84
CA ARG A 181 -16.17 23.36 0.19
C ARG A 181 -15.91 23.32 -1.30
N ARG A 182 -14.78 22.78 -1.78
CA ARG A 182 -14.53 22.61 -3.23
C ARG A 182 -15.44 21.59 -3.89
N GLN A 183 -15.76 20.48 -3.23
CA GLN A 183 -16.69 19.47 -3.76
C GLN A 183 -18.09 20.03 -3.97
N ALA A 184 -18.53 20.98 -3.14
CA ALA A 184 -19.79 21.70 -3.36
C ALA A 184 -19.82 22.52 -4.67
N TRP A 185 -18.65 22.85 -5.25
CA TRP A 185 -18.53 23.49 -6.57
C TRP A 185 -18.13 22.50 -7.68
N GLY A 186 -18.04 21.21 -7.36
CA GLY A 186 -17.67 20.14 -8.29
C GLY A 186 -18.88 19.52 -9.00
N PRO A 187 -18.65 18.59 -9.95
CA PRO A 187 -19.73 17.88 -10.63
C PRO A 187 -20.60 17.11 -9.63
N GLU A 188 -21.92 17.27 -9.70
CA GLU A 188 -22.89 16.67 -8.77
C GLU A 188 -23.15 15.17 -9.03
N SER A 189 -22.30 14.51 -9.82
CA SER A 189 -22.51 13.10 -10.19
C SER A 189 -22.22 12.15 -9.01
N SER A 190 -23.09 11.16 -8.82
CA SER A 190 -22.94 10.11 -7.80
C SER A 190 -21.61 9.37 -7.92
N ASP A 191 -21.18 9.12 -9.15
CA ASP A 191 -19.98 8.35 -9.47
C ASP A 191 -18.70 9.11 -9.11
N PHE A 192 -18.70 10.44 -9.31
CA PHE A 192 -17.61 11.31 -8.90
C PHE A 192 -17.41 11.29 -7.38
N ARG A 193 -18.51 11.44 -6.62
CA ARG A 193 -18.48 11.40 -5.16
C ARG A 193 -18.01 10.04 -4.63
N ALA A 194 -18.50 8.95 -5.21
CA ALA A 194 -18.07 7.60 -4.85
C ALA A 194 -16.57 7.40 -5.11
N LYS A 195 -16.06 7.82 -6.28
CA LYS A 195 -14.64 7.71 -6.64
C LYS A 195 -13.75 8.57 -5.74
N ASN A 196 -14.16 9.81 -5.46
CA ASN A 196 -13.41 10.69 -4.56
C ASN A 196 -13.35 10.15 -3.13
N THR A 197 -14.47 9.68 -2.59
CA THR A 197 -14.53 9.11 -1.24
C THR A 197 -13.64 7.88 -1.12
N LYS A 198 -13.62 7.04 -2.16
CA LYS A 198 -12.75 5.86 -2.23
C LYS A 198 -11.26 6.22 -2.20
N VAL A 199 -10.86 7.27 -2.93
CA VAL A 199 -9.47 7.78 -2.91
C VAL A 199 -9.11 8.37 -1.56
N ASP A 200 -10.00 9.16 -0.95
CA ASP A 200 -9.76 9.76 0.36
C ASP A 200 -9.60 8.70 1.45
N HIS A 201 -10.46 7.67 1.44
CA HIS A 201 -10.36 6.54 2.35
C HIS A 201 -9.04 5.78 2.18
N ARG A 202 -8.61 5.54 0.94
CA ARG A 202 -7.30 4.93 0.65
C ARG A 202 -6.15 5.77 1.19
N LEU A 203 -6.12 7.07 0.90
CA LEU A 203 -5.03 7.95 1.35
C LEU A 203 -4.96 8.00 2.88
N ALA A 204 -6.11 8.00 3.57
CA ALA A 204 -6.16 7.90 5.02
C ALA A 204 -5.52 6.60 5.55
N MET A 205 -5.62 5.49 4.80
CA MET A 205 -5.00 4.21 5.18
C MET A 205 -3.50 4.20 5.05
N GLU A 206 -2.97 4.82 4.00
CA GLU A 206 -1.53 4.96 3.81
C GLU A 206 -0.91 5.80 4.95
N MET A 207 -1.69 6.69 5.57
CA MET A 207 -1.30 7.53 6.71
C MET A 207 -1.49 6.86 8.08
N LEU A 208 -2.36 5.85 8.23
CA LEU A 208 -2.62 5.23 9.55
C LEU A 208 -1.35 4.72 10.26
N PRO A 209 -0.42 4.01 9.58
CA PRO A 209 0.85 3.59 10.17
C PRO A 209 1.65 4.73 10.82
N ILE A 210 1.59 5.92 10.24
CA ILE A 210 2.29 7.11 10.74
C ILE A 210 1.81 7.48 12.15
N PHE A 211 0.60 7.11 12.55
CA PHE A 211 0.09 7.33 13.91
C PHE A 211 0.35 6.16 14.84
N VAL A 212 0.19 4.92 14.36
CA VAL A 212 0.30 3.71 15.17
C VAL A 212 1.74 3.49 15.65
N TYR A 213 2.71 3.64 14.75
CA TYR A 213 4.11 3.29 15.04
C TYR A 213 4.80 4.25 16.03
N PRO A 214 4.60 5.57 16.02
CA PRO A 214 5.16 6.47 17.03
C PRO A 214 4.59 6.25 18.44
N VAL A 215 3.28 5.99 18.55
CA VAL A 215 2.67 5.66 19.85
C VAL A 215 3.29 4.37 20.40
N PHE A 216 3.42 3.37 19.54
CA PHE A 216 4.09 2.13 19.90
C PHE A 216 5.57 2.37 20.26
N THR A 217 6.28 3.24 19.52
CA THR A 217 7.67 3.62 19.80
C THR A 217 7.79 4.26 21.18
N ALA A 218 6.95 5.25 21.48
CA ALA A 218 6.95 5.93 22.77
C ALA A 218 6.69 4.96 23.93
N LEU A 219 5.72 4.05 23.74
CA LEU A 219 5.47 2.97 24.69
C LEU A 219 6.72 2.10 24.85
N PHE A 220 7.32 1.64 23.75
CA PHE A 220 8.54 0.83 23.76
C PHE A 220 9.70 1.49 24.51
N MET A 221 9.92 2.80 24.32
CA MET A 221 10.97 3.54 25.04
C MET A 221 10.72 3.63 26.54
N SER A 222 9.46 3.74 26.95
CA SER A 222 9.07 3.89 28.35
C SER A 222 9.19 2.59 29.16
N LEU A 223 9.18 1.43 28.49
CA LEU A 223 9.14 0.13 29.16
C LEU A 223 10.54 -0.38 29.59
N PRO A 224 10.59 -1.24 30.62
CA PRO A 224 11.80 -1.96 31.01
C PRO A 224 12.13 -3.10 30.02
N SER A 225 13.39 -3.57 30.02
CA SER A 225 13.93 -4.49 29.02
C SER A 225 13.13 -5.80 28.83
N ARG A 226 12.55 -6.33 29.92
CA ARG A 226 11.73 -7.55 29.87
C ARG A 226 10.42 -7.34 29.11
N GLU A 227 9.78 -6.18 29.30
CA GLU A 227 8.53 -5.83 28.65
C GLU A 227 8.76 -5.39 27.20
N GLN A 228 9.89 -4.73 26.91
CA GLN A 228 10.34 -4.45 25.55
C GLN A 228 10.44 -5.72 24.70
N LEU A 229 10.90 -6.84 25.26
CA LEU A 229 10.96 -8.12 24.55
C LEU A 229 9.56 -8.59 24.12
N TRP A 230 8.61 -8.62 25.05
CA TRP A 230 7.24 -9.03 24.75
C TRP A 230 6.56 -8.10 23.75
N LEU A 231 6.78 -6.79 23.90
CA LEU A 231 6.27 -5.81 22.96
C LEU A 231 6.88 -6.00 21.56
N SER A 232 8.18 -6.30 21.46
CA SER A 232 8.82 -6.60 20.17
C SER A 232 8.24 -7.83 19.48
N LEU A 233 7.88 -8.87 20.25
CA LEU A 233 7.21 -10.07 19.74
C LEU A 233 5.75 -9.84 19.35
N LEU A 234 5.13 -8.74 19.78
CA LEU A 234 3.79 -8.33 19.35
C LEU A 234 3.82 -7.66 17.96
N LEU A 235 4.95 -7.09 17.55
CA LEU A 235 5.07 -6.37 16.28
C LEU A 235 4.68 -7.21 15.04
N PRO A 236 5.09 -8.47 14.90
CA PRO A 236 4.66 -9.35 13.80
C PRO A 236 3.14 -9.56 13.78
N VAL A 237 2.49 -9.61 14.95
CA VAL A 237 1.03 -9.73 15.05
C VAL A 237 0.36 -8.45 14.58
N ILE A 238 0.88 -7.28 14.98
CA ILE A 238 0.42 -5.97 14.51
C ILE A 238 0.57 -5.85 12.99
N LYS A 239 1.69 -6.32 12.43
CA LYS A 239 1.91 -6.38 10.98
C LYS A 239 0.84 -7.21 10.28
N LEU A 240 0.50 -8.39 10.79
CA LEU A 240 -0.53 -9.25 10.22
C LEU A 240 -1.91 -8.59 10.29
N ALA A 241 -2.26 -8.01 11.45
CA ALA A 241 -3.51 -7.29 11.63
C ALA A 241 -3.62 -6.10 10.67
N LEU A 242 -2.57 -5.27 10.57
CA LEU A 242 -2.51 -4.13 9.68
C LEU A 242 -2.62 -4.55 8.21
N LYS A 243 -1.92 -5.61 7.80
CA LYS A 243 -2.03 -6.17 6.45
C LYS A 243 -3.44 -6.66 6.14
N ARG A 244 -4.09 -7.36 7.07
CA ARG A 244 -5.46 -7.85 6.89
C ARG A 244 -6.46 -6.70 6.80
N TRP A 245 -6.26 -5.66 7.61
CA TRP A 245 -7.11 -4.48 7.58
C TRP A 245 -6.96 -3.69 6.27
N LEU A 246 -5.72 -3.45 5.83
CA LEU A 246 -5.41 -2.86 4.52
C LEU A 246 -6.03 -3.67 3.38
N TRP A 247 -5.98 -5.01 3.47
CA TRP A 247 -6.64 -5.89 2.51
C TRP A 247 -8.16 -5.78 2.56
N LEU A 248 -8.80 -5.83 3.73
CA LEU A 248 -10.27 -5.78 3.87
C LEU A 248 -10.88 -4.56 3.19
N VAL A 249 -10.16 -3.45 3.23
CA VAL A 249 -10.61 -2.21 2.63
C VAL A 249 -10.27 -2.19 1.15
N SER A 250 -9.05 -2.59 0.80
CA SER A 250 -8.58 -2.56 -0.58
C SER A 250 -9.16 -3.69 -1.43
N ARG A 251 -9.84 -4.69 -0.84
CA ARG A 251 -10.31 -5.91 -1.54
C ARG A 251 -11.17 -5.64 -2.77
N SER A 252 -11.81 -4.46 -2.82
CA SER A 252 -12.62 -4.02 -3.96
C SER A 252 -11.78 -3.48 -5.14
N ASP A 253 -10.47 -3.29 -4.95
CA ASP A 253 -9.51 -2.80 -5.92
C ASP A 253 -8.51 -3.90 -6.30
N GLY A 254 -8.96 -4.91 -7.03
CA GLY A 254 -8.20 -6.14 -7.33
C GLY A 254 -6.71 -5.90 -7.63
N ASP A 255 -6.40 -5.08 -8.64
CA ASP A 255 -5.03 -4.78 -9.08
C ASP A 255 -4.13 -4.08 -8.05
N LEU A 256 -4.73 -3.44 -7.06
CA LEU A 256 -4.09 -2.53 -6.12
C LEU A 256 -3.90 -3.16 -4.73
N VAL A 257 -4.73 -4.14 -4.38
CA VAL A 257 -4.66 -4.90 -3.11
C VAL A 257 -3.22 -5.34 -2.82
N GLY A 258 -2.59 -6.04 -3.77
CA GLY A 258 -1.24 -6.56 -3.58
C GLY A 258 -0.21 -5.46 -3.37
N GLY A 259 -0.31 -4.37 -4.13
CA GLY A 259 0.60 -3.23 -4.03
C GLY A 259 0.47 -2.50 -2.69
N ILE A 260 -0.74 -2.17 -2.26
CA ILE A 260 -0.97 -1.47 -0.99
C ILE A 260 -0.56 -2.34 0.19
N THR A 261 -1.03 -3.60 0.25
CA THR A 261 -0.74 -4.50 1.36
C THR A 261 0.75 -4.83 1.45
N CYS A 262 1.44 -4.94 0.31
CA CYS A 262 2.89 -5.15 0.30
C CYS A 262 3.64 -3.86 0.67
N CYS A 263 3.44 -2.76 -0.04
CA CYS A 263 4.20 -1.53 0.17
C CYS A 263 3.97 -0.95 1.56
N VAL A 264 2.71 -0.72 1.96
CA VAL A 264 2.40 -0.13 3.27
C VAL A 264 2.71 -1.13 4.39
N GLY A 265 2.22 -2.37 4.27
CA GLY A 265 2.38 -3.37 5.32
C GLY A 265 3.83 -3.83 5.56
N HIS A 266 4.69 -3.82 4.54
CA HIS A 266 6.11 -4.17 4.70
C HIS A 266 6.98 -2.97 5.04
N LEU A 267 6.86 -1.85 4.33
CA LEU A 267 7.77 -0.72 4.49
C LEU A 267 7.73 -0.18 5.91
N TYR A 268 6.53 0.08 6.44
CA TYR A 268 6.41 0.58 7.81
C TYR A 268 6.85 -0.43 8.87
N HIS A 269 6.59 -1.72 8.64
CA HIS A 269 7.05 -2.75 9.56
C HIS A 269 8.59 -2.86 9.60
N ILE A 270 9.26 -2.70 8.46
CA ILE A 270 10.74 -2.67 8.40
C ILE A 270 11.25 -1.43 9.14
N LEU A 271 10.77 -0.23 8.79
CA LEU A 271 11.19 1.01 9.46
C LEU A 271 11.02 0.94 10.98
N PHE A 272 9.91 0.38 11.42
CA PHE A 272 9.63 0.26 12.84
C PHE A 272 10.48 -0.83 13.52
N THR A 273 10.77 -1.92 12.82
CA THR A 273 11.74 -2.93 13.30
C THR A 273 13.11 -2.28 13.51
N ASP A 274 13.56 -1.44 12.58
CA ASP A 274 14.82 -0.71 12.71
C ASP A 274 14.83 0.21 13.93
N VAL A 275 13.73 0.94 14.19
CA VAL A 275 13.59 1.78 15.39
C VAL A 275 13.68 0.96 16.68
N ILE A 276 13.03 -0.21 16.75
CA ILE A 276 13.18 -1.12 17.90
C ILE A 276 14.63 -1.55 18.04
N LEU A 277 15.27 -2.00 16.95
CA LEU A 277 16.64 -2.50 17.00
C LEU A 277 17.63 -1.41 17.44
N GLN A 278 17.45 -0.18 16.98
CA GLN A 278 18.28 0.98 17.35
C GLN A 278 18.12 1.38 18.83
N ASN A 279 16.95 1.16 19.42
CA ASN A 279 16.63 1.63 20.77
C ASN A 279 16.46 0.49 21.79
N ALA A 280 16.77 -0.74 21.40
CA ALA A 280 16.69 -1.89 22.28
C ALA A 280 17.70 -1.76 23.43
N LYS A 281 17.22 -1.79 24.66
CA LYS A 281 18.07 -1.68 25.87
C LYS A 281 18.79 -2.99 26.22
N SER A 282 18.56 -4.06 25.46
CA SER A 282 19.09 -5.40 25.74
C SER A 282 19.49 -6.12 24.46
N VAL A 283 20.69 -6.72 24.50
CA VAL A 283 21.22 -7.60 23.44
C VAL A 283 20.34 -8.84 23.26
N GLN A 284 19.67 -9.29 24.32
CA GLN A 284 18.71 -10.40 24.24
C GLN A 284 17.52 -10.04 23.35
N THR A 285 16.91 -8.87 23.56
CA THR A 285 15.79 -8.38 22.74
C THR A 285 16.21 -8.23 21.28
N LEU A 286 17.38 -7.65 21.03
CA LEU A 286 17.97 -7.53 19.70
C LEU A 286 18.10 -8.90 19.03
N SER A 287 18.72 -9.87 19.72
CA SER A 287 18.98 -11.21 19.19
C SER A 287 17.69 -11.95 18.85
N VAL A 288 16.69 -11.88 19.75
CA VAL A 288 15.37 -12.51 19.54
C VAL A 288 14.65 -11.90 18.34
N VAL A 289 14.63 -10.58 18.21
CA VAL A 289 13.97 -9.90 17.07
C VAL A 289 14.64 -10.25 15.75
N VAL A 290 15.97 -10.27 15.71
CA VAL A 290 16.73 -10.65 14.51
C VAL A 290 16.46 -12.11 14.13
N LEU A 291 16.58 -13.05 15.09
CA LEU A 291 16.32 -14.48 14.84
C LEU A 291 14.88 -14.71 14.37
N PHE A 292 13.92 -14.03 14.98
CA PHE A 292 12.52 -14.14 14.59
C PHE A 292 12.28 -13.62 13.16
N ASN A 293 12.83 -12.45 12.81
CA ASN A 293 12.71 -11.89 11.45
C ASN A 293 13.39 -12.76 10.39
N VAL A 294 14.57 -13.32 10.69
CA VAL A 294 15.27 -14.28 9.81
C VAL A 294 14.42 -15.55 9.64
N GLY A 295 13.86 -16.08 10.73
CA GLY A 295 12.96 -17.23 10.69
C GLY A 295 11.73 -16.97 9.81
N GLN A 296 11.09 -15.81 9.96
CA GLN A 296 9.97 -15.42 9.09
C GLN A 296 10.38 -15.32 7.62
N MET A 297 11.55 -14.75 7.34
CA MET A 297 12.07 -14.66 5.97
C MET A 297 12.30 -16.05 5.36
N LEU A 298 12.92 -16.96 6.10
CA LEU A 298 13.15 -18.33 5.64
C LEU A 298 11.82 -19.07 5.38
N LEU A 299 10.83 -18.92 6.26
CA LEU A 299 9.50 -19.49 6.04
C LEU A 299 8.84 -18.92 4.78
N ASN A 300 8.90 -17.60 4.56
CA ASN A 300 8.40 -16.98 3.33
C ASN A 300 9.11 -17.54 2.09
N CYS A 301 10.43 -17.72 2.12
CA CYS A 301 11.17 -18.36 1.03
C CYS A 301 10.71 -19.80 0.80
N ARG A 302 10.48 -20.59 1.85
CA ARG A 302 9.95 -21.95 1.72
C ARG A 302 8.57 -21.96 1.08
N TYR A 303 7.68 -21.04 1.43
CA TYR A 303 6.36 -20.92 0.79
C TYR A 303 6.49 -20.54 -0.69
N ILE A 304 7.36 -19.60 -1.04
CA ILE A 304 7.61 -19.23 -2.44
C ILE A 304 8.13 -20.43 -3.24
N MET A 305 9.08 -21.18 -2.70
CA MET A 305 9.62 -22.38 -3.35
C MET A 305 8.55 -23.47 -3.50
N LYS A 306 7.68 -23.65 -2.50
CA LYS A 306 6.55 -24.58 -2.59
C LYS A 306 5.57 -24.16 -3.67
N ASP A 307 5.18 -22.88 -3.71
CA ASP A 307 4.28 -22.34 -4.75
C ASP A 307 4.91 -22.49 -6.15
N ALA A 308 6.21 -22.23 -6.30
CA ALA A 308 6.93 -22.43 -7.56
C ALA A 308 6.94 -23.90 -7.99
N SER A 309 7.17 -24.84 -7.06
CA SER A 309 7.12 -26.27 -7.36
C SER A 309 5.73 -26.75 -7.75
N ALA A 310 4.68 -26.25 -7.08
CA ALA A 310 3.29 -26.56 -7.42
C ALA A 310 2.92 -26.02 -8.82
N LEU A 311 3.43 -24.84 -9.17
CA LEU A 311 3.26 -24.26 -10.51
C LEU A 311 3.95 -25.10 -11.58
N GLU A 312 5.18 -25.58 -11.32
CA GLU A 312 5.88 -26.49 -12.25
C GLU A 312 5.14 -27.82 -12.41
N ILE A 313 4.60 -28.39 -11.32
CA ILE A 313 3.78 -29.61 -11.40
C ILE A 313 2.50 -29.36 -12.20
N ALA A 314 1.80 -28.24 -11.97
CA ALA A 314 0.60 -27.89 -12.74
C ALA A 314 0.92 -27.69 -14.23
N LYS A 315 2.06 -27.04 -14.54
CA LYS A 315 2.58 -26.91 -15.91
C LYS A 315 2.86 -28.29 -16.54
N GLN A 316 3.39 -29.23 -15.76
CA GLN A 316 3.58 -30.61 -16.20
C GLN A 316 2.25 -31.36 -16.39
N GLN A 317 1.25 -31.18 -15.53
CA GLN A 317 -0.05 -31.86 -15.69
C GLN A 317 -0.83 -31.37 -16.92
N LEU A 318 -0.61 -30.13 -17.35
CA LEU A 318 -1.12 -29.56 -18.60
C LEU A 318 -0.39 -30.09 -19.87
N GLN A 319 0.55 -31.04 -19.75
CA GLN A 319 1.40 -31.59 -20.83
C GLN A 319 0.68 -32.35 -21.97
N GLY A 320 -0.65 -32.48 -21.97
CA GLY A 320 -1.41 -33.07 -23.08
C GLY A 320 -1.82 -32.04 -24.14
N GLU A 321 -1.41 -32.25 -25.41
CA GLU A 321 -1.78 -31.57 -26.67
C GLU A 321 -1.61 -30.03 -26.77
N TYR A 322 -1.85 -29.27 -25.70
CA TYR A 322 -1.73 -27.80 -25.62
C TYR A 322 -0.27 -27.30 -25.58
N LEU A 323 0.69 -28.17 -25.24
CA LEU A 323 2.07 -27.79 -24.90
C LEU A 323 3.00 -27.58 -26.11
N LYS A 324 2.60 -27.92 -27.34
CA LYS A 324 3.46 -27.68 -28.53
C LYS A 324 3.79 -26.20 -28.73
N ASN A 325 3.03 -25.29 -28.12
CA ASN A 325 3.10 -23.85 -28.37
C ASN A 325 3.26 -22.98 -27.09
N LEU A 326 3.60 -23.54 -25.93
CA LEU A 326 3.91 -22.75 -24.72
C LEU A 326 5.40 -22.35 -24.69
N THR A 327 5.70 -21.15 -24.20
CA THR A 327 7.08 -20.62 -24.10
C THR A 327 7.56 -20.58 -22.64
N ASP A 328 8.85 -20.34 -22.38
CA ASP A 328 9.36 -20.17 -20.99
C ASP A 328 8.84 -18.90 -20.28
N ASN A 329 8.20 -17.98 -21.02
CA ASN A 329 7.69 -16.76 -20.44
C ASN A 329 6.30 -16.97 -19.80
N ALA A 330 6.26 -17.02 -18.47
CA ALA A 330 5.02 -17.16 -17.70
C ALA A 330 3.99 -16.04 -18.01
N ALA A 331 4.43 -14.82 -18.31
CA ALA A 331 3.52 -13.72 -18.67
C ALA A 331 2.82 -13.98 -20.01
N TYR A 332 3.58 -14.45 -21.00
CA TYR A 332 3.07 -14.79 -22.33
C TYR A 332 2.05 -15.93 -22.26
N ASN A 333 2.36 -16.98 -21.50
CA ASN A 333 1.46 -18.12 -21.34
C ASN A 333 0.18 -17.71 -20.61
N ALA A 334 0.27 -16.90 -19.56
CA ALA A 334 -0.89 -16.39 -18.85
C ALA A 334 -1.76 -15.48 -19.74
N MET A 335 -1.16 -14.67 -20.61
CA MET A 335 -1.89 -13.90 -21.63
C MET A 335 -2.57 -14.79 -22.68
N ARG A 336 -1.95 -15.90 -23.06
CA ARG A 336 -2.56 -16.92 -23.93
C ARG A 336 -3.77 -17.58 -23.28
N PHE A 337 -3.66 -18.01 -22.02
CA PHE A 337 -4.80 -18.57 -21.27
C PHE A 337 -5.91 -17.54 -21.09
N ALA A 338 -5.58 -16.26 -20.86
CA ALA A 338 -6.57 -15.19 -20.84
C ALA A 338 -7.27 -14.97 -22.20
N ASN A 339 -6.74 -15.52 -23.30
CA ASN A 339 -7.35 -15.45 -24.63
C ASN A 339 -8.23 -16.66 -25.00
N GLU A 340 -8.17 -17.76 -24.24
CA GLU A 340 -9.02 -18.95 -24.36
C GLU A 340 -10.43 -18.66 -23.82
N SER A 341 -11.49 -19.02 -24.56
CA SER A 341 -12.87 -18.58 -24.29
C SER A 341 -13.36 -18.86 -22.87
N ASP A 342 -13.12 -20.06 -22.34
CA ASP A 342 -13.65 -20.50 -21.04
C ASP A 342 -12.97 -19.80 -19.85
N VAL A 343 -11.72 -19.37 -20.06
CA VAL A 343 -10.86 -18.73 -19.05
C VAL A 343 -10.96 -17.21 -19.16
N ALA A 344 -11.10 -16.72 -20.39
CA ALA A 344 -11.33 -15.33 -20.75
C ALA A 344 -12.54 -14.73 -20.01
N ASP A 345 -13.66 -15.42 -19.91
CA ASP A 345 -14.87 -14.86 -19.27
C ASP A 345 -14.66 -14.51 -17.79
N LYS A 346 -14.00 -15.39 -17.03
CA LYS A 346 -13.68 -15.13 -15.61
C LYS A 346 -12.58 -14.09 -15.43
N LEU A 347 -11.60 -14.04 -16.33
CA LEU A 347 -10.48 -13.09 -16.28
C LEU A 347 -10.83 -11.68 -16.77
N HIS A 348 -11.72 -11.56 -17.76
CA HIS A 348 -12.17 -10.28 -18.34
C HIS A 348 -13.41 -9.69 -17.67
N ALA A 349 -14.11 -10.45 -16.83
CA ALA A 349 -15.17 -9.91 -15.97
C ALA A 349 -14.63 -8.86 -14.97
N GLN A 350 -13.32 -8.85 -14.70
CA GLN A 350 -12.69 -7.93 -13.78
C GLN A 350 -12.22 -6.65 -14.48
N GLN A 351 -12.66 -5.50 -13.96
CA GLN A 351 -12.21 -4.20 -14.45
C GLN A 351 -10.89 -3.81 -13.79
N PRO A 352 -9.91 -3.29 -14.55
CA PRO A 352 -8.67 -2.77 -13.98
C PRO A 352 -8.97 -1.64 -13.00
N SER A 353 -8.18 -1.55 -11.93
CA SER A 353 -8.37 -0.47 -10.96
C SER A 353 -8.11 0.88 -11.63
N ALA A 354 -9.14 1.70 -11.77
CA ALA A 354 -9.05 3.01 -12.41
C ALA A 354 -8.25 4.06 -11.58
N LEU A 355 -7.63 3.63 -10.48
CA LEU A 355 -6.99 4.49 -9.49
C LEU A 355 -5.49 4.69 -9.73
N LEU A 356 -4.80 3.85 -10.52
CA LEU A 356 -3.33 3.90 -10.56
C LEU A 356 -2.71 4.38 -11.87
N SER A 357 -3.42 4.34 -12.98
CA SER A 357 -2.74 4.53 -14.26
C SER A 357 -3.59 5.31 -15.24
N THR A 358 -3.25 6.59 -15.42
CA THR A 358 -3.74 7.40 -16.55
C THR A 358 -3.15 6.95 -17.89
N TYR A 359 -2.29 5.91 -17.90
CA TYR A 359 -1.72 5.36 -19.12
C TYR A 359 -2.84 4.86 -20.04
N PRO A 360 -2.99 5.43 -21.24
CA PRO A 360 -4.06 5.07 -22.16
C PRO A 360 -4.05 3.58 -22.55
N GLY A 361 -2.90 2.91 -22.46
CA GLY A 361 -2.76 1.48 -22.69
C GLY A 361 -3.32 0.59 -21.57
N TYR A 362 -3.31 1.06 -20.32
CA TYR A 362 -3.89 0.34 -19.17
C TYR A 362 -5.42 0.48 -19.12
N HIS A 363 -5.90 1.65 -19.55
CA HIS A 363 -7.32 1.95 -19.76
C HIS A 363 -7.84 1.59 -21.16
N ARG A 364 -7.04 0.91 -22.00
CA ARG A 364 -7.32 0.84 -23.44
C ARG A 364 -8.65 0.15 -23.67
N LYS A 365 -9.63 0.95 -24.09
CA LYS A 365 -10.89 0.49 -24.67
C LYS A 365 -10.63 -0.62 -25.68
N ALA A 366 -9.52 -0.63 -26.41
CA ALA A 366 -9.19 -1.67 -27.38
C ALA A 366 -9.05 -3.10 -26.81
N PHE A 367 -8.45 -3.33 -25.62
CA PHE A 367 -8.34 -4.70 -25.05
C PHE A 367 -9.71 -5.17 -24.55
N VAL A 368 -10.35 -4.35 -23.70
CA VAL A 368 -11.69 -4.64 -23.16
C VAL A 368 -12.75 -4.73 -24.28
N HIS A 369 -12.67 -3.92 -25.34
CA HIS A 369 -13.60 -3.93 -26.48
C HIS A 369 -13.28 -5.04 -27.50
N ARG A 370 -12.01 -5.42 -27.68
CA ARG A 370 -11.62 -6.58 -28.51
C ARG A 370 -12.17 -7.87 -27.89
N HIS A 371 -12.17 -7.96 -26.57
CA HIS A 371 -12.63 -9.15 -25.85
C HIS A 371 -14.10 -9.10 -25.44
N SER A 372 -14.72 -7.94 -25.19
CA SER A 372 -16.17 -7.83 -24.89
C SER A 372 -17.08 -8.22 -26.07
N LYS A 373 -16.58 -8.06 -27.31
CA LYS A 373 -17.25 -8.59 -28.51
C LYS A 373 -17.24 -10.13 -28.58
N ARG A 374 -16.34 -10.78 -27.85
CA ARG A 374 -16.18 -12.25 -27.83
C ARG A 374 -17.01 -12.90 -26.70
N VAL A 375 -17.24 -12.18 -25.59
CA VAL A 375 -18.08 -12.60 -24.43
C VAL A 375 -19.59 -12.50 -24.73
N ARG A 376 -20.00 -11.73 -25.75
CA ARG A 376 -21.42 -11.61 -26.17
C ARG A 376 -21.76 -12.41 -27.43
N GLY A 377 -20.84 -13.25 -27.91
CA GLY A 377 -20.99 -14.04 -29.14
C GLY A 377 -21.43 -15.46 -28.84
#